data_AF-A0A3A8Q7Z5-F1
#
_entry.id   AF-A0A3A8Q7Z5-F1
#
_cell.length_a   1.000
_cell.length_b   1.000
_cell.length_c   1.000
_cell.angle_alpha   90.00
_cell.angle_beta   90.00
_cell.angle_gamma   90.00
#
_symmetry.space_group_name_H-M   'P 1'
#
loop_
_entity.id
_entity.type
_entity.pdbx_description
1 polymer ?
#
loop_
_entity_poly.entity_id
_entity_poly.type
_entity_poly.pdbx_seq_one_letter_code
_entity_poly.pdbx_strand_id
1 'polypeptide(L)'
;MTFGADDRLVSVTAVSRAVDPAPISATFRAANAMLVTLAGPPVKRDGEGSVEELRQGLLRQASAEYRFQDFYALTRVTNMGDGFVLTEEYRALPKVAAREIPSR
;
A
#
# COMPACT_ATOMS: atom_id res chain seq x y z
N MET A 1 -4.45 9.69 -8.90
CA MET A 1 -4.87 8.55 -9.74
C MET A 1 -4.15 8.64 -11.06
N THR A 2 -3.83 7.51 -11.69
CA THR A 2 -3.05 7.44 -12.93
C THR A 2 -3.76 6.54 -13.94
N PHE A 3 -3.90 7.04 -15.17
CA PHE A 3 -4.47 6.32 -16.30
C PHE A 3 -3.35 5.89 -17.26
N GLY A 4 -3.47 4.67 -17.81
CA GLY A 4 -2.57 4.11 -18.81
C GLY A 4 -3.18 4.21 -20.21
N ALA A 5 -2.73 3.32 -21.12
CA ALA A 5 -3.34 3.19 -22.43
C ALA A 5 -4.85 2.87 -22.34
N ASP A 6 -5.59 3.27 -23.37
CA ASP A 6 -7.04 3.04 -23.51
C ASP A 6 -7.86 3.59 -22.34
N ASP A 7 -7.42 4.71 -21.75
CA ASP A 7 -8.03 5.39 -20.60
C ASP A 7 -8.28 4.46 -19.39
N ARG A 8 -7.46 3.40 -19.26
CA ARG A 8 -7.60 2.44 -18.16
C ARG A 8 -6.95 2.98 -16.90
N LEU A 9 -7.66 2.97 -15.78
CA LEU A 9 -7.08 3.25 -14.47
C LEU A 9 -6.02 2.18 -14.13
N VAL A 10 -4.76 2.61 -13.94
CA VAL A 10 -3.63 1.71 -13.64
C VAL A 10 -3.04 1.91 -12.26
N SER A 11 -3.29 3.06 -11.62
CA SER A 11 -2.87 3.30 -10.25
C SER A 11 -3.78 4.26 -9.50
N VAL A 12 -4.04 3.95 -8.24
CA VAL A 12 -4.67 4.84 -7.27
C VAL A 12 -3.71 4.99 -6.09
N THR A 13 -3.41 6.23 -5.73
CA THR A 13 -2.68 6.56 -4.51
C THR A 13 -3.56 7.44 -3.66
N ALA A 14 -3.86 6.98 -2.45
CA ALA A 14 -4.52 7.76 -1.41
C ALA A 14 -3.48 8.17 -0.37
N VAL A 15 -3.58 9.42 0.10
CA VAL A 15 -2.70 9.96 1.13
C VAL A 15 -3.54 10.55 2.24
N SER A 16 -3.31 10.09 3.46
CA SER A 16 -3.93 10.62 4.67
C SER A 16 -2.84 11.19 5.58
N ARG A 17 -3.18 12.23 6.35
CA ARG A 17 -2.25 12.89 7.27
C ARG A 17 -2.90 13.14 8.62
N ALA A 18 -2.12 13.07 9.69
CA ALA A 18 -2.53 13.45 11.03
C ALA A 18 -1.36 14.05 11.81
N VAL A 19 -1.64 14.98 12.72
CA VAL A 19 -0.65 15.50 13.67
C VAL A 19 -0.32 14.45 14.73
N ASP A 20 -1.33 13.70 15.18
CA ASP A 20 -1.17 12.62 16.15
C ASP A 20 -1.00 11.24 15.48
N PRO A 21 -0.21 10.33 16.08
CA PRO A 21 0.01 8.99 15.53
C PRO A 21 -1.19 8.06 15.72
N ALA A 22 -2.07 8.33 16.69
CA ALA A 22 -3.19 7.44 17.01
C ALA A 22 -4.17 7.25 15.83
N PRO A 23 -4.73 8.30 15.21
CA PRO A 23 -5.64 8.14 14.08
C PRO A 23 -4.97 7.47 12.87
N ILE A 24 -3.74 7.85 12.54
CA ILE A 24 -3.06 7.32 11.34
C ILE A 24 -2.65 5.85 11.50
N SER A 25 -2.27 5.45 12.72
CA SER A 25 -1.97 4.07 13.09
C SER A 25 -3.22 3.20 13.00
N ALA A 26 -4.36 3.70 13.50
CA ALA A 26 -5.64 3.02 13.40
C ALA A 26 -6.06 2.82 11.93
N THR A 27 -5.94 3.86 11.09
CA THR A 27 -6.26 3.75 9.66
C THR A 27 -5.34 2.75 8.95
N PHE A 28 -4.03 2.79 9.20
CA PHE A 28 -3.07 1.83 8.64
C PHE A 28 -3.43 0.38 9.01
N ARG A 29 -3.76 0.12 10.29
CA ARG A 29 -4.15 -1.20 10.77
C ARG A 29 -5.48 -1.66 10.18
N ALA A 30 -6.46 -0.78 10.05
CA ALA A 30 -7.75 -1.09 9.44
C ALA A 30 -7.61 -1.42 7.94
N ALA A 31 -6.83 -0.63 7.19
CA ALA A 31 -6.53 -0.90 5.78
C ALA A 31 -5.84 -2.25 5.60
N ASN A 32 -4.85 -2.57 6.43
CA ASN A 32 -4.16 -3.86 6.40
C ASN A 32 -5.07 -5.03 6.77
N ALA A 33 -5.97 -4.87 7.74
CA ALA A 33 -6.93 -5.90 8.09
C ALA A 33 -7.87 -6.21 6.91
N MET A 34 -8.38 -5.17 6.25
CA MET A 34 -9.19 -5.31 5.03
C MET A 34 -8.41 -6.01 3.90
N LEU A 35 -7.16 -5.61 3.65
CA LEU A 35 -6.33 -6.23 2.63
C LEU A 35 -6.01 -7.69 2.94
N VAL A 36 -5.84 -8.05 4.22
CA VAL A 36 -5.68 -9.45 4.64
C VAL A 36 -6.92 -10.27 4.31
N THR A 37 -8.12 -9.73 4.53
CA THR A 37 -9.37 -10.41 4.16
C THR A 37 -9.50 -10.64 2.66
N LEU A 38 -8.97 -9.73 1.83
CA LEU A 38 -9.14 -9.77 0.37
C LEU A 38 -8.03 -10.53 -0.37
N ALA A 39 -6.77 -10.38 0.05
CA ALA A 39 -5.60 -10.96 -0.62
C ALA A 39 -4.91 -12.08 0.18
N GLY A 40 -5.30 -12.30 1.44
CA GLY A 40 -4.54 -13.13 2.36
C GLY A 40 -3.35 -12.38 2.98
N PRO A 41 -2.38 -13.08 3.59
CA PRO A 41 -1.28 -12.44 4.29
C PRO A 41 -0.41 -11.58 3.34
N PRO A 42 0.24 -10.52 3.86
CA PRO A 42 1.13 -9.69 3.05
C PRO A 42 2.33 -10.51 2.53
N VAL A 43 2.74 -10.23 1.29
CA VAL A 43 3.95 -10.83 0.69
C VAL A 43 5.22 -10.24 1.29
N LYS A 44 5.13 -9.00 1.79
CA LYS A 44 6.20 -8.33 2.53
C LYS A 44 5.59 -7.44 3.60
N ARG A 45 6.18 -7.46 4.79
CA ARG A 45 5.80 -6.60 5.90
C ARG A 45 7.04 -6.07 6.60
N ASP A 46 7.01 -4.78 6.92
CA ASP A 46 8.03 -4.11 7.72
C ASP A 46 7.32 -3.32 8.81
N GLY A 47 7.60 -3.61 10.08
CA GLY A 47 6.93 -3.00 11.22
C GLY A 47 5.45 -3.37 11.40
N GLU A 48 4.86 -2.78 12.44
CA GLU A 48 3.46 -2.93 12.82
C GLU A 48 2.64 -1.65 12.63
N GLY A 49 3.31 -0.51 12.48
CA GLY A 49 2.68 0.80 12.41
C GLY A 49 1.93 1.14 13.68
N SER A 50 2.37 0.63 14.84
CA SER A 50 1.80 1.00 16.14
C SER A 50 2.16 2.45 16.51
N VAL A 51 1.44 3.02 17.46
CA VAL A 51 1.75 4.36 17.99
C VAL A 51 3.15 4.38 18.61
N GLU A 52 3.49 3.34 19.36
CA GLU A 52 4.77 3.19 20.05
C GLU A 52 5.91 3.11 19.04
N GLU A 53 5.72 2.34 17.97
CA GLU A 53 6.70 2.23 16.89
C GLU A 53 6.86 3.58 16.19
N LEU A 54 5.78 4.21 15.75
CA LEU A 54 5.85 5.49 15.02
C LEU A 54 6.50 6.62 15.83
N ARG A 55 6.43 6.57 17.16
CA ARG A 55 7.08 7.54 18.06
C ARG A 55 8.58 7.35 18.22
N GLN A 56 9.18 6.27 17.67
CA GLN A 56 10.61 6.01 17.79
C GLN A 56 11.50 7.01 17.02
N GLY A 57 10.92 7.87 16.19
CA GLY A 57 11.62 9.03 15.63
C GLY A 57 11.19 9.39 14.22
N LEU A 58 11.81 10.45 13.70
CA LEU A 58 11.65 10.94 12.34
C LEU A 58 11.95 9.83 11.31
N LEU A 59 11.14 9.76 10.25
CA LEU A 59 11.18 8.76 9.17
C LEU A 59 10.97 7.31 9.63
N ARG A 60 10.58 7.09 10.88
CA ARG A 60 10.13 5.77 11.31
C ARG A 60 8.88 5.39 10.53
N GLN A 61 8.88 4.20 9.96
CA GLN A 61 7.83 3.74 9.07
C GLN A 61 7.44 2.29 9.36
N ALA A 62 6.24 1.95 8.91
CA ALA A 62 5.80 0.59 8.72
C ALA A 62 5.13 0.46 7.36
N SER A 63 5.20 -0.72 6.76
CA SER A 63 4.59 -1.01 5.47
C SER A 63 4.13 -2.45 5.34
N ALA A 64 3.13 -2.67 4.49
CA ALA A 64 2.69 -3.99 4.09
C ALA A 64 2.36 -4.00 2.60
N GLU A 65 2.87 -5.02 1.90
CA GLU A 65 2.65 -5.26 0.49
C GLU A 65 1.78 -6.50 0.30
N TYR A 66 0.78 -6.41 -0.58
CA TYR A 66 -0.19 -7.45 -0.86
C TYR A 66 -0.25 -7.70 -2.36
N ARG A 67 -0.32 -8.97 -2.75
CA ARG A 67 -0.40 -9.40 -4.14
C ARG A 67 -1.78 -10.00 -4.42
N PHE A 68 -2.52 -9.38 -5.33
CA PHE A 68 -3.75 -9.94 -5.90
C PHE A 68 -3.40 -10.70 -7.17
N GLN A 69 -4.36 -11.11 -8.00
CA GLN A 69 -4.04 -11.68 -9.32
C GLN A 69 -3.56 -10.61 -10.31
N ASP A 70 -4.30 -9.50 -10.41
CA ASP A 70 -4.09 -8.48 -11.46
C ASP A 70 -3.51 -7.14 -10.95
N PHE A 71 -3.32 -7.00 -9.64
CA PHE A 71 -2.76 -5.79 -9.04
C PHE A 71 -1.95 -6.10 -7.79
N TYR A 72 -1.19 -5.12 -7.31
CA TYR A 72 -0.63 -5.12 -5.95
C TYR A 72 -1.18 -3.93 -5.16
N ALA A 73 -1.20 -4.09 -3.83
CA ALA A 73 -1.49 -3.02 -2.90
C ALA A 73 -0.29 -2.82 -1.96
N LEU A 74 0.04 -1.57 -1.67
CA LEU A 74 1.09 -1.18 -0.73
C LEU A 74 0.53 -0.14 0.23
N THR A 75 0.54 -0.45 1.52
CA THR A 75 0.27 0.53 2.57
C THR A 75 1.59 0.92 3.23
N ARG A 76 1.76 2.20 3.52
CA ARG A 76 2.91 2.72 4.25
C ARG A 76 2.47 3.82 5.21
N VAL A 77 2.84 3.71 6.47
CA VAL A 77 2.70 4.79 7.45
C VAL A 77 4.09 5.30 7.85
N THR A 78 4.27 6.61 7.99
CA THR A 78 5.57 7.24 8.25
C THR A 78 5.42 8.43 9.18
N ASN A 79 6.33 8.55 10.15
CA ASN A 79 6.52 9.75 10.95
C ASN A 79 7.37 10.78 10.18
N MET A 80 6.82 11.97 9.95
CA MET A 80 7.47 13.06 9.21
C MET A 80 8.11 14.13 10.12
N GLY A 81 8.04 13.95 11.44
CA GLY A 81 8.57 14.87 12.45
C GLY A 81 7.57 15.94 12.89
N ASP A 82 6.82 16.51 11.94
CA ASP A 82 5.74 17.48 12.17
C ASP A 82 4.33 16.85 12.07
N GLY A 83 4.28 15.54 11.84
CA GLY A 83 3.06 14.77 11.73
C GLY A 83 3.33 13.38 11.16
N PHE A 84 2.27 12.71 10.74
CA PHE A 84 2.31 11.34 10.25
C PHE A 84 1.55 11.23 8.95
N VAL A 85 2.06 10.42 8.04
CA VAL A 85 1.51 10.23 6.70
C VAL A 85 1.23 8.75 6.49
N LEU A 86 0.02 8.44 6.04
CA LEU A 86 -0.35 7.15 5.46
C LEU A 86 -0.43 7.31 3.94
N THR A 87 0.23 6.42 3.22
CA THR A 87 0.08 6.25 1.78
C THR A 87 -0.48 4.86 1.51
N GLU A 88 -1.55 4.79 0.73
CA GLU A 88 -2.09 3.56 0.18
C GLU A 88 -1.98 3.60 -1.34
N GLU A 89 -1.25 2.66 -1.92
CA GLU A 89 -1.06 2.54 -3.35
C GLU A 89 -1.69 1.24 -3.85
N TYR A 90 -2.51 1.34 -4.90
CA TYR A 90 -3.11 0.22 -5.60
C TYR A 90 -2.69 0.32 -7.05
N ARG A 91 -1.89 -0.63 -7.55
CA ARG A 91 -1.36 -0.55 -8.92
C ARG A 91 -1.64 -1.84 -9.69
N ALA A 92 -2.23 -1.67 -10.87
CA ALA A 92 -2.42 -2.75 -11.82
C ALA A 92 -1.06 -3.30 -12.28
N LEU A 93 -0.98 -4.62 -12.42
CA LEU A 93 0.22 -5.26 -12.91
C LEU A 93 0.18 -5.36 -14.43
N PRO A 94 1.36 -5.32 -15.08
CA PRO A 94 1.43 -5.54 -16.51
C PRO A 94 0.81 -6.91 -16.82
N LYS A 95 -0.22 -6.93 -17.67
CA LYS A 95 -0.63 -8.19 -18.29
C LYS A 95 0.50 -8.56 -19.24
N VAL A 96 1.24 -9.62 -18.93
CA VAL A 96 2.08 -10.25 -19.94
C VAL A 96 1.11 -10.80 -20.96
N ALA A 97 0.95 -10.13 -22.10
CA ALA A 97 0.30 -10.73 -23.25
C ALA A 97 1.07 -12.02 -23.51
N ALA A 98 0.42 -13.17 -23.36
CA ALA A 98 0.98 -14.43 -23.80
C ALA A 98 1.40 -14.19 -25.26
N ARG A 99 2.73 -14.15 -25.50
CA ARG A 99 3.24 -14.17 -26.87
C ARG A 99 2.56 -15.37 -27.51
N GLU A 100 1.80 -15.13 -28.56
CA GLU A 100 1.36 -16.18 -29.48
C GLU A 100 2.65 -16.90 -29.90
N ILE A 101 2.90 -18.06 -29.29
CA ILE A 101 3.95 -18.96 -29.75
C ILE A 101 3.39 -19.46 -31.08
N PRO A 102 3.99 -19.15 -32.24
CA PRO A 102 3.50 -19.69 -33.48
C PRO A 102 3.68 -21.21 -33.39
N SER A 103 2.58 -21.95 -33.40
CA SER A 103 2.60 -23.39 -33.64
C SER A 103 3.31 -23.62 -34.96
N ARG A 104 4.48 -24.29 -34.91
CA ARG A 104 5.13 -24.87 -36.08
C ARG A 104 4.62 -26.28 -36.29
#